data_AF-A0AAW8R4H5-F1
#
_entry.id   AF-A0AAW8R4H5-F1
#
_cell.length_a   1.000
_cell.length_b   1.000
_cell.length_c   1.000
_cell.angle_alpha   90.00
_cell.angle_beta   90.00
_cell.angle_gamma   90.00
#
_symmetry.space_group_name_H-M   'P 1'
#
loop_
_entity.id
_entity.type
_entity.pdbx_description
1 polymer ?
#
loop_
_entity_poly.entity_id
_entity_poly.type
_entity_poly.pdbx_seq_one_letter_code
_entity_poly.pdbx_strand_id
1 'polypeptide(L)'
;MKNLLTVLVIFLTYGCSSTANNSQFTGDLSTSSTDPQYGYIESKPVELGGFMRGTKYEGAHFEYFSSLLGPQGQKVKVERLGSCCEFEDASLPLGGGLLDRYELTYEGQKKPAVIYVNLYRFEQPKAPQGFTLL
;
A
#
# COMPACT_ATOMS: atom_id res chain seq x y z
N MET A 1 35.79 24.29 -62.15
CA MET A 1 36.00 24.20 -60.69
C MET A 1 34.81 23.45 -60.11
N LYS A 2 34.99 22.14 -59.97
CA LYS A 2 34.05 21.16 -59.40
C LYS A 2 34.37 21.07 -57.91
N ASN A 3 33.34 21.02 -57.05
CA ASN A 3 33.32 20.59 -55.64
C ASN A 3 31.99 21.10 -55.04
N LEU A 4 30.84 20.47 -55.33
CA LEU A 4 30.30 19.31 -54.61
C LEU A 4 30.49 19.42 -53.09
N LEU A 5 29.67 20.26 -52.46
CA LEU A 5 29.54 20.30 -51.00
C LEU A 5 28.48 19.27 -50.59
N THR A 6 28.97 18.13 -50.12
CA THR A 6 28.17 16.98 -49.69
C THR A 6 27.37 17.31 -48.44
N VAL A 7 26.06 17.10 -48.52
CA VAL A 7 25.11 17.10 -47.41
C VAL A 7 25.44 15.93 -46.48
N LEU A 8 25.77 16.20 -45.22
CA LEU A 8 25.88 15.18 -44.18
C LEU A 8 24.97 15.57 -43.01
N VAL A 9 23.68 15.30 -43.16
CA VAL A 9 22.70 15.37 -42.06
C VAL A 9 22.90 14.12 -41.20
N ILE A 10 23.66 14.27 -40.12
CA ILE A 10 23.81 13.22 -39.11
C ILE A 10 22.54 13.23 -38.25
N PHE A 11 21.55 12.41 -38.61
CA PHE A 11 20.43 12.05 -37.76
C PHE A 11 20.94 11.11 -36.65
N LEU A 12 21.34 11.69 -35.51
CA LEU A 12 21.51 10.92 -34.27
C LEU A 12 20.12 10.63 -33.69
N THR A 13 19.48 9.58 -34.19
CA THR A 13 18.32 8.97 -33.53
C THR A 13 18.82 8.13 -32.37
N TYR A 14 18.97 8.75 -31.20
CA TYR A 14 19.08 8.00 -29.96
C TYR A 14 17.71 7.37 -29.66
N GLY A 15 17.55 6.12 -30.07
CA GLY A 15 16.45 5.28 -29.61
C GLY A 15 16.57 5.07 -28.10
N CYS A 16 15.58 5.51 -27.35
CA CYS A 16 15.37 5.03 -25.99
C CYS A 16 14.95 3.56 -26.07
N SER A 17 15.86 2.64 -25.77
CA SER A 17 15.50 1.28 -25.40
C SER A 17 14.82 1.35 -24.03
N SER A 18 13.50 1.37 -24.00
CA SER A 18 12.74 1.11 -22.77
C SER A 18 13.06 -0.32 -22.34
N THR A 19 13.95 -0.47 -21.36
CA THR A 19 14.10 -1.73 -20.64
C THR A 19 12.77 -1.96 -19.92
N ALA A 20 11.91 -2.81 -20.49
CA ALA A 20 10.83 -3.40 -19.72
C ALA A 20 11.51 -4.26 -18.65
N ASN A 21 11.67 -3.70 -17.45
CA ASN A 21 12.04 -4.46 -16.27
C ASN A 21 10.91 -5.44 -16.02
N ASN A 22 11.05 -6.63 -16.61
CA ASN A 22 10.31 -7.81 -16.23
C ASN A 22 10.87 -8.22 -14.87
N SER A 23 10.47 -7.51 -13.82
CA SER A 23 10.68 -7.95 -12.45
C SER A 23 9.85 -9.20 -12.26
N GLN A 24 10.46 -10.31 -12.63
CA GLN A 24 10.08 -11.64 -12.25
C GLN A 24 10.16 -11.70 -10.72
N PHE A 25 9.04 -11.37 -10.07
CA PHE A 25 8.88 -11.48 -8.62
C PHE A 25 8.72 -12.97 -8.28
N THR A 26 9.84 -13.69 -8.26
CA THR A 26 9.95 -14.98 -7.58
C THR A 26 10.37 -14.71 -6.14
N GLY A 27 9.43 -14.20 -5.35
CA GLY A 27 9.55 -14.00 -3.92
C GLY A 27 8.27 -14.49 -3.27
N ASP A 28 8.28 -15.74 -2.83
CA ASP A 28 7.22 -16.34 -2.03
C ASP A 28 7.13 -15.62 -0.68
N LEU A 29 6.44 -14.47 -0.61
CA LEU A 29 6.04 -13.83 0.64
C LEU A 29 4.85 -12.87 0.49
N SER A 30 3.78 -13.29 -0.18
CA SER A 30 2.48 -12.61 -0.02
C SER A 30 1.95 -12.88 1.40
N THR A 31 2.15 -11.94 2.33
CA THR A 31 1.82 -12.16 3.76
C THR A 31 0.36 -11.84 4.06
N SER A 32 -0.55 -12.74 3.69
CA SER A 32 -1.92 -12.70 4.20
C SER A 32 -1.98 -13.24 5.63
N SER A 33 -2.80 -12.64 6.49
CA SER A 33 -3.03 -13.10 7.85
C SER A 33 -3.81 -14.42 7.84
N THR A 34 -3.40 -15.37 8.69
CA THR A 34 -4.15 -16.61 8.93
C THR A 34 -5.35 -16.41 9.86
N ASP A 35 -5.44 -15.27 10.54
CA ASP A 35 -6.57 -14.92 11.40
C ASP A 35 -7.68 -14.24 10.57
N PRO A 36 -8.88 -14.84 10.47
CA PRO A 36 -9.99 -14.28 9.68
C PRO A 36 -10.55 -12.98 10.26
N GLN A 37 -10.22 -12.62 11.50
CA GLN A 37 -10.67 -11.39 12.14
C GLN A 37 -9.66 -10.24 12.04
N TYR A 38 -8.41 -10.52 11.63
CA TYR A 38 -7.36 -9.52 11.56
C TYR A 38 -7.74 -8.41 10.56
N GLY A 39 -7.73 -7.17 11.05
CA GLY A 39 -8.19 -5.98 10.34
C GLY A 39 -9.71 -5.83 10.26
N TYR A 40 -10.50 -6.87 10.51
CA TYR A 40 -11.96 -6.85 10.30
C TYR A 40 -12.79 -6.52 11.53
N ILE A 41 -12.16 -6.48 12.72
CA ILE A 41 -12.82 -6.10 13.97
C ILE A 41 -11.98 -5.09 14.75
N GLU A 42 -12.63 -4.29 15.57
CA GLU A 42 -12.00 -3.23 16.36
C GLU A 42 -10.90 -3.75 17.29
N SER A 43 -11.08 -4.93 17.88
CA SER A 43 -10.10 -5.52 18.81
C SER A 43 -8.89 -6.14 18.12
N LYS A 44 -8.85 -6.16 16.78
CA LYS A 44 -7.74 -6.68 15.97
C LYS A 44 -7.52 -5.77 14.76
N PRO A 45 -7.25 -4.47 14.96
CA PRO A 45 -7.06 -3.56 13.84
C PRO A 45 -5.72 -3.83 13.16
N VAL A 46 -5.51 -3.23 11.99
CA VAL A 46 -4.18 -3.18 11.37
C VAL A 46 -3.38 -2.07 12.06
N GLU A 47 -2.32 -2.45 12.75
CA GLU A 47 -1.47 -1.56 13.54
C GLU A 47 -0.40 -0.90 12.65
N LEU A 48 -0.72 0.25 12.05
CA LEU A 48 0.16 0.94 11.09
C LEU A 48 0.98 2.08 11.68
N GLY A 49 0.55 2.63 12.82
CA GLY A 49 1.22 3.74 13.46
C GLY A 49 1.27 4.99 12.57
N GLY A 50 2.31 5.80 12.77
CA GLY A 50 2.56 7.02 11.98
C GLY A 50 2.20 8.31 12.69
N PHE A 51 1.15 8.36 13.51
CA PHE A 51 0.73 9.60 14.18
C PHE A 51 1.71 10.05 15.28
N MET A 52 2.28 9.10 16.03
CA MET A 52 3.10 9.38 17.22
C MET A 52 4.59 9.12 17.04
N ARG A 53 5.03 8.49 15.94
CA ARG A 53 6.41 7.98 15.78
C ARG A 53 7.34 8.91 14.97
N GLY A 54 6.93 10.13 14.70
CA GLY A 54 7.72 11.13 13.96
C GLY A 54 7.92 10.79 12.48
N THR A 55 8.75 11.58 11.78
CA THR A 55 8.93 11.52 10.31
C THR A 55 9.34 10.16 9.76
N LYS A 56 9.91 9.29 10.59
CA LYS A 56 10.33 7.92 10.20
C LYS A 56 9.15 7.03 9.77
N TYR A 57 7.96 7.27 10.31
CA TYR A 57 6.76 6.47 10.01
C TYR A 57 5.61 7.33 9.48
N GLU A 58 5.90 8.60 9.18
CA GLU A 58 5.01 9.47 8.43
C GLU A 58 4.76 8.81 7.07
N GLY A 59 3.50 8.48 6.80
CA GLY A 59 3.12 7.78 5.58
C GLY A 59 3.23 6.25 5.59
N ALA A 60 3.50 5.60 6.72
CA ALA A 60 3.44 4.13 6.84
C ALA A 60 2.07 3.56 6.39
N HIS A 61 1.00 4.31 6.60
CA HIS A 61 -0.32 3.96 6.09
C HIS A 61 -0.40 4.04 4.56
N PHE A 62 0.22 5.03 3.92
CA PHE A 62 0.30 5.12 2.46
C PHE A 62 1.08 3.95 1.87
N GLU A 63 2.22 3.60 2.46
CA GLU A 63 3.03 2.45 2.03
C GLU A 63 2.21 1.16 2.10
N TYR A 64 1.60 0.88 3.26
CA TYR A 64 0.75 -0.28 3.46
C TYR A 64 -0.38 -0.36 2.41
N PHE A 65 -1.11 0.73 2.19
CA PHE A 65 -2.20 0.74 1.21
C PHE A 65 -1.70 0.64 -0.24
N SER A 66 -0.51 1.15 -0.54
CA SER A 66 0.10 1.02 -1.87
C SER A 66 0.58 -0.40 -2.17
N SER A 67 0.93 -1.17 -1.14
CA SER A 67 1.38 -2.56 -1.25
C SER A 67 0.23 -3.58 -1.17
N LEU A 68 -0.99 -3.15 -0.85
CA LEU A 68 -2.16 -4.03 -0.78
C LEU A 68 -2.67 -4.39 -2.17
N LEU A 69 -2.82 -5.70 -2.40
CA LEU A 69 -3.38 -6.25 -3.61
C LEU A 69 -4.56 -7.20 -3.31
N GLY A 70 -5.43 -7.36 -4.30
CA GLY A 70 -6.39 -8.46 -4.33
C GLY A 70 -5.68 -9.81 -4.47
N PRO A 71 -6.38 -10.94 -4.25
CA PRO A 71 -5.78 -12.27 -4.19
C PRO A 71 -5.11 -12.72 -5.51
N GLN A 72 -5.44 -12.06 -6.62
CA GLN A 72 -4.85 -12.30 -7.94
C GLN A 72 -3.95 -11.14 -8.41
N GLY A 73 -3.46 -10.30 -7.49
CA GLY A 73 -2.60 -9.17 -7.81
C GLY A 73 -3.35 -7.92 -8.28
N GLN A 74 -4.66 -7.86 -8.04
CA GLN A 74 -5.50 -6.75 -8.48
C GLN A 74 -5.19 -5.49 -7.67
N LYS A 75 -5.22 -4.32 -8.32
CA LYS A 75 -5.08 -3.05 -7.62
C LYS A 75 -6.24 -2.84 -6.65
N VAL A 76 -5.92 -2.57 -5.38
CA VAL A 76 -6.91 -2.22 -4.36
C VAL A 76 -7.18 -0.72 -4.42
N LYS A 77 -8.46 -0.34 -4.51
CA LYS A 77 -8.94 1.01 -4.23
C LYS A 77 -9.22 1.10 -2.73
N VAL A 78 -8.71 2.16 -2.12
CA VAL A 78 -8.83 2.43 -0.68
C VAL A 78 -9.62 3.72 -0.49
N GLU A 79 -10.66 3.65 0.34
CA GLU A 79 -11.50 4.80 0.70
C GLU A 79 -11.59 4.92 2.23
N ARG A 80 -11.19 6.07 2.78
CA ARG A 80 -11.30 6.32 4.22
C ARG A 80 -12.74 6.69 4.56
N LEU A 81 -13.37 5.91 5.44
CA LEU A 81 -14.74 6.12 5.88
C LEU A 81 -14.84 7.07 7.09
N GLY A 82 -13.73 7.32 7.77
CA GLY A 82 -13.65 8.20 8.93
C GLY A 82 -13.10 7.51 10.18
N SER A 83 -12.91 8.31 11.23
CA SER A 83 -12.51 7.80 12.54
C SER A 83 -13.70 7.22 13.29
N CYS A 84 -13.46 6.21 14.12
CA CYS A 84 -14.45 5.56 14.96
C CYS A 84 -13.77 4.98 16.21
N CYS A 85 -14.57 4.25 16.99
CA CYS A 85 -14.07 3.17 17.84
C CYS A 85 -12.97 3.65 18.80
N GLU A 86 -13.41 4.27 19.89
CA GLU A 86 -12.51 4.68 20.94
C GLU A 86 -11.80 3.47 21.56
N PHE A 87 -10.50 3.63 21.81
CA PHE A 87 -9.72 2.65 22.54
C PHE A 87 -8.91 3.35 23.62
N GLU A 88 -8.74 2.67 24.74
CA GLU A 88 -7.91 3.13 25.84
C GLU A 88 -6.50 2.56 25.72
N ASP A 89 -5.52 3.41 26.03
CA ASP A 89 -4.11 3.04 26.08
C ASP A 89 -3.35 4.04 26.96
N ALA A 90 -3.11 3.64 28.22
CA ALA A 90 -2.37 4.45 29.17
C ALA A 90 -0.91 4.73 28.77
N SER A 91 -0.36 4.00 27.77
CA SER A 91 0.97 4.27 27.23
C SER A 91 1.00 5.44 26.24
N LEU A 92 -0.16 5.85 25.70
CA LEU A 92 -0.27 7.01 24.81
C LEU A 92 -0.43 8.31 25.62
N PRO A 93 0.09 9.46 25.14
CA PRO A 93 0.01 10.73 25.87
C PRO A 93 -1.42 11.22 26.16
N LEU A 94 -2.40 10.77 25.38
CA LEU A 94 -3.81 11.12 25.55
C LEU A 94 -4.62 10.00 26.25
N GLY A 95 -3.96 8.94 26.72
CA GLY A 95 -4.62 7.80 27.39
C GLY A 95 -5.43 6.90 26.45
N GLY A 96 -5.36 7.10 25.15
CA GLY A 96 -6.14 6.37 24.15
C GLY A 96 -6.14 7.05 22.78
N GLY A 97 -7.03 6.59 21.91
CA GLY A 97 -7.21 7.14 20.57
C GLY A 97 -8.49 6.66 19.89
N LEU A 98 -8.63 7.01 18.62
CA LEU A 98 -9.69 6.53 17.72
C LEU A 98 -9.06 5.66 16.63
N LEU A 99 -9.71 4.56 16.28
CA LEU A 99 -9.37 3.82 15.07
C LEU A 99 -9.89 4.55 13.83
N ASP A 100 -9.33 4.23 12.67
CA ASP A 100 -9.85 4.66 11.38
C ASP A 100 -10.44 3.48 10.60
N ARG A 101 -11.58 3.72 9.96
CA ARG A 101 -12.21 2.76 9.06
C ARG A 101 -11.84 3.04 7.62
N TYR A 102 -11.50 1.98 6.89
CA TYR A 102 -11.23 2.03 5.46
C TYR A 102 -12.05 0.99 4.73
N GLU A 103 -12.63 1.38 3.61
CA GLU A 103 -13.21 0.46 2.64
C GLU A 103 -12.16 0.10 1.58
N LEU A 104 -12.03 -1.20 1.32
CA LEU A 104 -11.11 -1.80 0.36
C LEU A 104 -11.93 -2.49 -0.73
N THR A 105 -11.64 -2.12 -1.98
CA THR A 105 -12.29 -2.71 -3.15
C THR A 105 -11.28 -3.13 -4.22
N TYR A 106 -11.57 -4.21 -4.93
CA TYR A 106 -10.83 -4.64 -6.11
C TYR A 106 -11.77 -5.30 -7.13
N GLU A 107 -11.33 -5.44 -8.38
CA GLU A 107 -12.14 -6.00 -9.47
C GLU A 107 -12.63 -7.43 -9.17
N GLY A 108 -13.90 -7.74 -9.42
CA GLY A 108 -14.45 -9.08 -9.18
C GLY A 108 -14.68 -9.45 -7.70
N GLN A 109 -14.44 -8.53 -6.76
CA GLN A 109 -14.81 -8.71 -5.36
C GLN A 109 -16.34 -8.70 -5.20
N LYS A 110 -16.89 -9.67 -4.46
CA LYS A 110 -18.35 -9.79 -4.26
C LYS A 110 -18.95 -8.62 -3.47
N LYS A 111 -18.21 -8.15 -2.46
CA LYS A 111 -18.60 -7.06 -1.56
C LYS A 111 -17.35 -6.32 -1.10
N PRO A 112 -17.39 -4.98 -0.97
CA PRO A 112 -16.32 -4.23 -0.35
C PRO A 112 -15.97 -4.77 1.03
N ALA A 113 -14.69 -4.70 1.38
CA ALA A 113 -14.19 -5.06 2.70
C ALA A 113 -14.01 -3.79 3.53
N VAL A 114 -14.53 -3.77 4.75
CA VAL A 114 -14.24 -2.68 5.70
C VAL A 114 -13.23 -3.18 6.72
N ILE A 115 -12.16 -2.42 6.90
CA ILE A 115 -11.13 -2.72 7.90
C ILE A 115 -10.98 -1.58 8.91
N TYR A 116 -10.45 -1.93 10.08
CA TYR A 116 -10.08 -1.01 11.15
C TYR A 116 -8.56 -0.87 11.17
N VAL A 117 -8.09 0.36 11.29
CA VAL A 117 -6.67 0.72 11.26
C VAL A 117 -6.36 1.57 12.47
N ASN A 118 -5.28 1.23 13.14
CA ASN A 118 -4.73 2.00 14.25
C ASN A 118 -3.49 2.74 13.77
N LEU A 119 -3.52 4.07 13.85
CA LEU A 119 -2.42 4.95 13.44
C LEU A 119 -1.53 5.41 14.60
N TYR A 120 -1.78 4.91 15.82
CA TYR A 120 -1.01 5.26 17.01
C TYR A 120 0.05 4.21 17.33
N ARG A 121 -0.30 2.93 17.18
CA ARG A 121 0.59 1.78 17.41
C ARG A 121 0.99 1.17 16.08
N PHE A 122 2.22 0.66 16.03
CA PHE A 122 2.72 -0.09 14.88
C PHE A 122 3.23 -1.44 15.34
N GLU A 123 2.77 -2.46 14.62
CA GLU A 123 3.31 -3.81 14.56
C GLU A 123 3.59 -4.11 13.09
N GLN A 124 4.40 -5.13 12.78
CA GLN A 124 4.63 -5.50 11.39
C GLN A 124 3.30 -5.94 10.75
N PRO A 125 2.74 -5.15 9.79
CA PRO A 125 1.40 -5.41 9.32
C PRO A 125 1.38 -6.59 8.35
N LYS A 126 0.28 -7.34 8.39
CA LYS A 126 -0.09 -8.35 7.39
C LYS A 126 -1.25 -7.83 6.55
N ALA A 127 -1.52 -8.46 5.41
CA ALA A 127 -2.77 -8.24 4.69
C ALA A 127 -3.94 -9.00 5.37
N PRO A 128 -5.14 -8.39 5.51
CA PRO A 128 -6.35 -9.10 5.90
C PRO A 128 -6.67 -10.24 4.93
N GLN A 129 -7.40 -11.26 5.39
CA GLN A 129 -7.79 -12.37 4.52
C GLN A 129 -8.56 -11.89 3.28
N GLY A 130 -8.25 -12.44 2.12
CA GLY A 130 -8.79 -11.95 0.84
C GLY A 130 -7.95 -10.82 0.23
N PHE A 131 -6.83 -10.45 0.85
CA PHE A 131 -5.83 -9.55 0.33
C PHE A 131 -4.43 -10.15 0.46
N THR A 132 -3.49 -9.57 -0.28
CA THR A 132 -2.06 -9.87 -0.20
C THR A 132 -1.27 -8.58 -0.02
N LEU A 133 -0.08 -8.70 0.59
CA LEU A 133 0.87 -7.61 0.76
C LEU A 133 2.12 -7.93 -0.05
N LEU A 134 2.61 -6.97 -0.84
CA LEU A 134 3.88 -7.02 -1.57
C LEU A 134 5.08 -6.70 -0.70
#